data_AF-A0A7S0AX00-F1
#
_entry.id   AF-A0A7S0AX00-F1
#
_cell.length_a   1.000
_cell.length_b   1.000
_cell.length_c   1.000
_cell.angle_alpha   90.00
_cell.angle_beta   90.00
_cell.angle_gamma   90.00
#
_symmetry.space_group_name_H-M   'P 1'
#
loop_
_entity.id
_entity.type
_entity.pdbx_description
1 polymer ?
#
loop_
_entity_poly.entity_id
_entity_poly.type
_entity_poly.pdbx_seq_one_letter_code
_entity_poly.pdbx_strand_id
1 'polypeptide(L)'
;RSFNFCPKLRNRAFESSWRNLVADILIELETFRPDIVVTTHPWLDSHLDHQFSALALVDALERWNQDCAIYLYTNHASGNEMYPFGPRDGMMGLPPWADGRGVRHCHCVDGLYSHPLTKETQRQKLVALEAHHDLRPFNIFDGSEVIEAPPGLNYYRRGGRPNELFYVSDFAGLWAMCQQLLTVVPNLA
;
A
#
# COMPACT_ATOMS: atom_id res chain seq x y z
N ARG A 1 11.42 0.01 -18.90
CA ARG A 1 12.46 0.76 -18.14
C ARG A 1 12.69 2.19 -18.62
N SER A 2 12.32 2.55 -19.86
CA SER A 2 12.37 3.93 -20.37
C SER A 2 11.66 4.95 -19.46
N PHE A 3 10.61 4.52 -18.76
CA PHE A 3 9.83 5.34 -17.83
C PHE A 3 10.38 5.40 -16.39
N ASN A 4 11.49 4.73 -16.07
CA ASN A 4 12.14 4.93 -14.77
C ASN A 4 12.95 6.23 -14.81
N PHE A 5 12.55 7.19 -13.97
CA PHE A 5 13.18 8.51 -13.89
C PHE A 5 14.50 8.50 -13.12
N CYS A 6 14.77 7.48 -12.30
CA CYS A 6 16.02 7.32 -11.57
C CYS A 6 17.11 6.72 -12.48
N PRO A 7 18.15 7.49 -12.87
CA PRO A 7 19.17 6.99 -13.80
C PRO A 7 19.98 5.82 -13.23
N LYS A 8 20.19 5.80 -11.89
CA LYS A 8 20.90 4.72 -11.19
C LYS A 8 20.16 3.38 -11.35
N LEU A 9 18.83 3.39 -11.19
CA LEU A 9 17.99 2.21 -11.36
C LEU A 9 17.81 1.82 -12.84
N ARG A 10 17.72 2.81 -13.73
CA ARG A 10 17.51 2.59 -15.16
C ARG A 10 18.72 1.95 -15.85
N ASN A 11 19.93 2.39 -15.51
CA ASN A 11 21.14 2.05 -16.24
C ASN A 11 21.86 0.80 -15.70
N ARG A 12 21.45 0.26 -14.54
CA ARG A 12 22.02 -0.98 -13.98
C ARG A 12 21.45 -2.23 -14.64
N ALA A 13 22.20 -3.32 -14.64
CA ALA A 13 21.69 -4.63 -15.06
C ALA A 13 20.45 -5.04 -14.24
N PHE A 14 19.43 -5.60 -14.88
CA PHE A 14 18.26 -6.11 -14.18
C PHE A 14 18.51 -7.54 -13.70
N GLU A 15 18.23 -7.78 -12.43
CA GLU A 15 18.14 -9.13 -11.88
C GLU A 15 17.05 -9.12 -10.81
N SER A 16 16.06 -10.02 -10.97
CA SER A 16 14.93 -10.15 -10.07
C SER A 16 15.32 -11.02 -8.86
N SER A 17 15.82 -10.38 -7.81
CA SER A 17 16.21 -11.04 -6.56
C SER A 17 15.85 -10.15 -5.35
N TRP A 18 15.65 -10.77 -4.18
CA TRP A 18 15.38 -10.05 -2.93
C TRP A 18 16.42 -8.97 -2.66
N ARG A 19 17.71 -9.34 -2.78
CA ARG A 19 18.84 -8.43 -2.59
C ARG A 19 18.74 -7.18 -3.48
N ASN A 20 18.31 -7.35 -4.73
CA ASN A 20 18.19 -6.24 -5.67
C ASN A 20 16.94 -5.39 -5.43
N LEU A 21 15.84 -5.98 -4.95
CA LEU A 21 14.67 -5.23 -4.52
C LEU A 21 15.01 -4.31 -3.34
N VAL A 22 15.63 -4.86 -2.29
CA VAL A 22 16.07 -4.09 -1.12
C VAL A 22 17.08 -3.00 -1.51
N ALA A 23 18.03 -3.32 -2.39
CA ALA A 23 19.00 -2.34 -2.88
C ALA A 23 18.33 -1.20 -3.67
N ASP A 24 17.29 -1.48 -4.45
CA ASP A 24 16.56 -0.47 -5.19
C ASP A 24 15.80 0.48 -4.27
N ILE A 25 15.12 -0.06 -3.25
CA ILE A 25 14.43 0.75 -2.24
C ILE A 25 15.45 1.63 -1.49
N LEU A 26 16.59 1.07 -1.10
CA LEU A 26 17.66 1.82 -0.43
C LEU A 26 18.18 2.98 -1.29
N ILE A 27 18.39 2.76 -2.60
CA ILE A 27 18.80 3.83 -3.52
C ILE A 27 17.81 4.98 -3.52
N GLU A 28 16.50 4.70 -3.53
CA GLU A 28 15.46 5.72 -3.49
C GLU A 28 15.45 6.45 -2.15
N LEU A 29 15.57 5.73 -1.02
CA LEU A 29 15.67 6.33 0.32
C LEU A 29 16.89 7.26 0.46
N GLU A 30 18.06 6.83 0.00
CA GLU A 30 19.28 7.66 0.02
C GLU A 30 19.17 8.89 -0.88
N THR A 31 18.46 8.78 -1.99
CA THR A 31 18.32 9.85 -2.98
C THR A 31 17.32 10.92 -2.53
N PHE A 32 16.16 10.50 -2.03
CA PHE A 32 15.08 11.43 -1.66
C PHE A 32 15.12 11.87 -0.21
N ARG A 33 15.75 11.08 0.67
CA ARG A 33 15.81 11.29 2.12
C ARG A 33 14.45 11.71 2.71
N PRO A 34 13.40 10.89 2.53
CA PRO A 34 12.04 11.31 2.84
C PRO A 34 11.81 11.45 4.36
N ASP A 35 11.08 12.49 4.75
CA ASP A 35 10.57 12.63 6.13
C ASP A 35 9.45 11.62 6.43
N ILE A 36 8.73 11.19 5.39
CA ILE A 36 7.58 10.27 5.48
C ILE A 36 7.71 9.20 4.40
N VAL A 37 7.61 7.94 4.80
CA VAL A 37 7.47 6.80 3.90
C VAL A 37 6.06 6.23 4.03
N VAL A 38 5.37 6.08 2.91
CA VAL A 38 4.04 5.48 2.84
C VAL A 38 4.18 4.04 2.36
N THR A 39 3.62 3.08 3.10
CA THR A 39 3.62 1.66 2.72
C THR A 39 2.34 0.96 3.14
N THR A 40 2.10 -0.24 2.63
CA THR A 40 0.95 -1.05 3.03
C THR A 40 1.14 -1.60 4.43
N HIS A 41 0.08 -1.63 5.22
CA HIS A 41 0.08 -2.24 6.54
C HIS A 41 0.36 -3.75 6.40
N PRO A 42 1.46 -4.30 6.97
CA PRO A 42 1.90 -5.69 6.71
C PRO A 42 0.87 -6.76 7.03
N TRP A 43 -0.02 -6.48 7.99
CA TRP A 43 -0.98 -7.46 8.49
C TRP A 43 -2.44 -7.20 8.07
N LEU A 44 -2.85 -5.93 8.01
CA LEU A 44 -4.19 -5.55 7.58
C LEU A 44 -4.36 -5.63 6.07
N ASP A 45 -3.27 -5.61 5.30
CA ASP A 45 -3.31 -5.87 3.86
C ASP A 45 -2.95 -7.35 3.58
N SER A 46 -3.86 -8.10 2.98
CA SER A 46 -3.70 -9.54 2.75
C SER A 46 -2.94 -9.89 1.46
N HIS A 47 -2.58 -8.91 0.62
CA HIS A 47 -1.94 -9.20 -0.65
C HIS A 47 -0.45 -9.49 -0.46
N LEU A 48 0.03 -10.65 -0.94
CA LEU A 48 1.40 -11.09 -0.71
C LEU A 48 2.45 -10.10 -1.24
N ASP A 49 2.26 -9.55 -2.43
CA ASP A 49 3.21 -8.56 -2.98
C ASP A 49 3.29 -7.29 -2.11
N HIS A 50 2.19 -6.89 -1.46
CA HIS A 50 2.18 -5.76 -0.53
C HIS A 50 2.96 -6.09 0.75
N GLN A 51 2.73 -7.28 1.29
CA GLN A 51 3.44 -7.79 2.46
C GLN A 51 4.95 -7.89 2.22
N PHE A 52 5.36 -8.49 1.10
CA PHE A 52 6.78 -8.60 0.73
C PHE A 52 7.41 -7.24 0.42
N SER A 53 6.66 -6.30 -0.16
CA SER A 53 7.15 -4.93 -0.37
C SER A 53 7.41 -4.23 0.97
N ALA A 54 6.52 -4.39 1.96
CA ALA A 54 6.73 -3.87 3.30
C ALA A 54 7.93 -4.52 4.01
N LEU A 55 8.10 -5.83 3.87
CA LEU A 55 9.28 -6.54 4.38
C LEU A 55 10.59 -6.05 3.74
N ALA A 56 10.62 -5.88 2.42
CA ALA A 56 11.79 -5.37 1.71
C ALA A 56 12.11 -3.92 2.10
N LEU A 57 11.07 -3.11 2.38
CA LEU A 57 11.24 -1.77 2.91
C LEU A 57 11.86 -1.77 4.30
N VAL A 58 11.49 -2.70 5.19
CA VAL A 58 12.11 -2.85 6.51
C VAL A 58 13.62 -3.12 6.38
N ASP A 59 14.02 -4.08 5.54
CA ASP A 59 15.44 -4.37 5.27
C ASP A 59 16.19 -3.15 4.72
N ALA A 60 15.53 -2.33 3.90
CA ALA A 60 16.12 -1.12 3.33
C ALA A 60 16.24 0.01 4.36
N LEU A 61 15.21 0.22 5.18
CA LEU A 61 15.19 1.22 6.24
C LEU A 61 16.24 0.92 7.32
N GLU A 62 16.43 -0.35 7.68
CA GLU A 62 17.48 -0.77 8.62
C GLU A 62 18.87 -0.37 8.10
N ARG A 63 19.13 -0.55 6.80
CA ARG A 63 20.41 -0.17 6.17
C ARG A 63 20.55 1.34 6.00
N TRP A 64 19.45 2.03 5.69
CA TRP A 64 19.45 3.48 5.53
C TRP A 64 19.70 4.19 6.85
N ASN A 65 19.15 3.65 7.95
CA ASN A 65 19.40 4.07 9.33
C ASN A 65 19.22 5.59 9.53
N GLN A 66 18.08 6.12 9.11
CA GLN A 66 17.66 7.50 9.33
C GLN A 66 16.22 7.52 9.85
N ASP A 67 15.88 8.54 10.62
CA ASP A 67 14.53 8.73 11.15
C ASP A 67 13.57 9.17 10.03
N CYS A 68 12.41 8.52 9.96
CA CYS A 68 11.29 8.95 9.14
C CYS A 68 9.98 8.43 9.75
N ALA A 69 8.87 9.13 9.50
CA ALA A 69 7.55 8.64 9.87
C ALA A 69 7.08 7.60 8.84
N ILE A 70 6.44 6.55 9.32
CA ILE A 70 5.86 5.49 8.49
C ILE A 70 4.35 5.63 8.49
N TYR A 71 3.77 5.83 7.31
CA TYR A 71 2.33 5.93 7.10
C TYR A 71 1.82 4.64 6.45
N LEU A 72 0.91 3.95 7.14
CA LEU A 72 0.44 2.62 6.79
C LEU A 72 -0.99 2.67 6.29
N TYR A 73 -1.21 2.28 5.03
CA TYR A 73 -2.55 2.16 4.44
C TYR A 73 -2.95 0.70 4.19
N THR A 74 -4.22 0.45 3.93
CA THR A 74 -4.74 -0.88 3.58
C THR A 74 -5.53 -0.80 2.28
N ASN A 75 -5.17 -1.62 1.30
CA ASN A 75 -5.88 -1.74 0.04
C ASN A 75 -6.73 -3.03 -0.02
N HIS A 76 -6.11 -4.17 0.30
CA HIS A 76 -6.78 -5.48 0.37
C HIS A 76 -7.01 -5.87 1.82
N ALA A 77 -8.10 -5.36 2.42
CA ALA A 77 -8.31 -5.54 3.85
C ALA A 77 -8.50 -7.02 4.22
N SER A 78 -7.60 -7.51 5.08
CA SER A 78 -7.61 -8.88 5.57
C SER A 78 -8.97 -9.21 6.18
N GLY A 79 -9.56 -10.31 5.70
CA GLY A 79 -10.87 -10.80 6.12
C GLY A 79 -12.08 -9.99 5.66
N ASN A 80 -11.91 -8.84 4.99
CA ASN A 80 -13.03 -8.20 4.29
C ASN A 80 -12.59 -7.28 3.14
N GLU A 81 -12.49 -7.86 1.95
CA GLU A 81 -12.16 -7.16 0.71
C GLU A 81 -13.19 -6.09 0.31
N MET A 82 -14.37 -6.04 0.95
CA MET A 82 -15.37 -4.98 0.73
C MET A 82 -15.00 -3.66 1.43
N TYR A 83 -13.90 -3.59 2.19
CA TYR A 83 -13.36 -2.33 2.67
C TYR A 83 -12.92 -1.43 1.48
N PRO A 84 -13.03 -0.09 1.56
CA PRO A 84 -13.70 0.70 2.59
C PRO A 84 -15.24 0.58 2.58
N PHE A 85 -15.83 0.59 3.77
CA PHE A 85 -17.27 0.50 3.96
C PHE A 85 -18.01 1.82 3.68
N GLY A 86 -19.33 1.71 3.52
CA GLY A 86 -20.19 2.88 3.27
C GLY A 86 -20.13 3.39 1.82
N PRO A 87 -20.90 4.47 1.54
CA PRO A 87 -21.03 5.03 0.20
C PRO A 87 -19.73 5.69 -0.26
N ARG A 88 -19.53 5.80 -1.58
CA ARG A 88 -18.29 6.31 -2.20
C ARG A 88 -17.88 7.70 -1.71
N ASP A 89 -18.85 8.56 -1.49
CA ASP A 89 -18.68 9.94 -1.02
C ASP A 89 -18.59 10.07 0.51
N GLY A 90 -18.71 8.97 1.24
CA GLY A 90 -18.45 8.90 2.67
C GLY A 90 -16.96 8.82 2.98
N MET A 91 -16.59 9.36 4.15
CA MET A 91 -15.23 9.29 4.69
C MET A 91 -14.71 7.85 4.73
N MET A 92 -13.42 7.66 4.46
CA MET A 92 -12.73 6.40 4.70
C MET A 92 -12.67 6.16 6.22
N GLY A 93 -13.28 5.06 6.66
CA GLY A 93 -13.18 4.57 8.04
C GLY A 93 -11.95 3.69 8.24
N LEU A 94 -11.71 3.24 9.47
CA LEU A 94 -10.62 2.31 9.77
C LEU A 94 -10.90 0.92 9.14
N PRO A 95 -9.88 0.22 8.62
CA PRO A 95 -10.04 -1.14 8.16
C PRO A 95 -10.48 -2.06 9.32
N PRO A 96 -11.37 -3.04 9.04
CA PRO A 96 -11.82 -3.98 10.05
C PRO A 96 -10.65 -4.87 10.50
N TRP A 97 -10.58 -5.14 11.80
CA TRP A 97 -9.67 -6.13 12.35
C TRP A 97 -10.36 -7.49 12.33
N ALA A 98 -10.10 -8.29 11.30
CA ALA A 98 -10.98 -9.41 10.98
C ALA A 98 -10.88 -10.64 11.89
N ASP A 99 -9.89 -10.75 12.78
CA ASP A 99 -9.57 -12.06 13.34
C ASP A 99 -9.84 -12.26 14.83
N GLY A 100 -10.45 -11.28 15.52
CA GLY A 100 -10.76 -11.41 16.95
C GLY A 100 -9.53 -11.62 17.86
N ARG A 101 -8.32 -11.65 17.29
CA ARG A 101 -7.03 -11.65 17.99
C ARG A 101 -6.69 -10.18 18.24
N GLY A 102 -7.49 -9.58 19.12
CA GLY A 102 -7.52 -8.15 19.35
C GLY A 102 -6.13 -7.51 19.54
N VAL A 103 -6.01 -6.26 19.09
CA VAL A 103 -5.16 -5.20 19.66
C VAL A 103 -3.69 -5.55 19.89
N ARG A 104 -3.13 -6.62 19.30
CA ARG A 104 -1.71 -6.95 19.44
C ARG A 104 -0.78 -5.94 18.76
N HIS A 105 -1.29 -5.18 17.79
CA HIS A 105 -0.50 -4.15 17.06
C HIS A 105 -0.75 -2.71 17.55
N CYS A 106 -1.59 -2.49 18.58
CA CYS A 106 -1.85 -1.13 19.08
C CYS A 106 -0.59 -0.47 19.64
N HIS A 107 0.35 -1.25 20.16
CA HIS A 107 1.65 -0.76 20.63
C HIS A 107 2.64 -0.44 19.52
N CYS A 108 2.32 -0.77 18.27
CA CYS A 108 3.18 -0.52 17.09
C CYS A 108 2.65 0.65 16.25
N VAL A 109 1.60 1.33 16.71
CA VAL A 109 0.95 2.44 16.03
C VAL A 109 0.90 3.63 16.98
N ASP A 110 1.55 4.72 16.60
CA ASP A 110 1.65 5.94 17.38
C ASP A 110 0.43 6.85 17.19
N GLY A 111 -0.29 6.71 16.07
CA GLY A 111 -1.46 7.54 15.80
C GLY A 111 -2.20 7.21 14.52
N LEU A 112 -3.13 8.10 14.19
CA LEU A 112 -3.94 8.07 12.98
C LEU A 112 -3.81 9.41 12.25
N TYR A 113 -3.54 9.35 10.96
CA TYR A 113 -3.54 10.52 10.09
C TYR A 113 -4.61 10.37 9.02
N SER A 114 -5.50 11.36 8.95
CA SER A 114 -6.53 11.46 7.92
C SER A 114 -6.20 12.65 7.02
N HIS A 115 -5.80 12.36 5.79
CA HIS A 115 -5.45 13.37 4.80
C HIS A 115 -6.70 13.80 4.01
N PRO A 116 -7.22 15.02 4.21
CA PRO A 116 -8.43 15.46 3.50
C PRO A 116 -8.14 15.70 2.02
N LEU A 117 -9.05 15.25 1.15
CA LEU A 117 -8.95 15.44 -0.29
C LEU A 117 -9.97 16.46 -0.78
N THR A 118 -9.52 17.42 -1.58
CA THR A 118 -10.43 18.33 -2.29
C THR A 118 -11.31 17.57 -3.28
N LYS A 119 -12.44 18.15 -3.67
CA LYS A 119 -13.29 17.57 -4.73
C LYS A 119 -12.55 17.44 -6.06
N GLU A 120 -11.60 18.32 -6.33
CA GLU A 120 -10.80 18.24 -7.55
C GLU A 120 -9.81 17.07 -7.50
N THR A 121 -9.11 16.89 -6.38
CA THR A 121 -8.24 15.71 -6.18
C THR A 121 -9.03 14.41 -6.28
N GLN A 122 -10.25 14.35 -5.71
CA GLN A 122 -11.14 13.19 -5.85
C GLN A 122 -11.45 12.87 -7.32
N ARG A 123 -11.73 13.88 -8.14
CA ARG A 123 -11.98 13.71 -9.59
C ARG A 123 -10.72 13.22 -10.31
N GLN A 124 -9.57 13.83 -10.01
CA GLN A 124 -8.30 13.42 -10.60
C GLN A 124 -7.96 11.96 -10.28
N LYS A 125 -8.23 11.49 -9.05
CA LYS A 125 -8.07 10.08 -8.67
C LYS A 125 -8.99 9.16 -9.48
N LEU A 126 -10.24 9.56 -9.72
CA LEU A 126 -11.16 8.77 -10.57
C LEU A 126 -10.67 8.68 -12.02
N VAL A 127 -10.15 9.77 -12.57
CA VAL A 127 -9.55 9.78 -13.92
C VAL A 127 -8.28 8.92 -13.96
N ALA A 128 -7.44 8.98 -12.93
CA ALA A 128 -6.26 8.15 -12.82
C ALA A 128 -6.64 6.66 -12.79
N LEU A 129 -7.63 6.27 -11.97
CA LEU A 129 -8.16 4.91 -11.92
C LEU A 129 -8.68 4.43 -13.28
N GLU A 130 -9.40 5.29 -14.01
CA GLU A 130 -9.86 4.99 -15.37
C GLU A 130 -8.71 4.72 -16.35
N ALA A 131 -7.55 5.36 -16.15
CA ALA A 131 -6.37 5.14 -16.97
C ALA A 131 -5.68 3.78 -16.71
N HIS A 132 -5.99 3.10 -15.59
CA HIS A 132 -5.50 1.76 -15.33
C HIS A 132 -6.36 0.72 -16.06
N HIS A 133 -5.90 0.30 -17.24
CA HIS A 133 -6.60 -0.68 -18.08
C HIS A 133 -6.89 -2.00 -17.34
N ASP A 134 -5.98 -2.46 -16.47
CA ASP A 134 -6.16 -3.69 -15.67
C ASP A 134 -7.30 -3.60 -14.63
N LEU A 135 -7.73 -2.39 -14.27
CA LEU A 135 -8.83 -2.17 -13.32
C LEU A 135 -10.19 -2.04 -14.02
N ARG A 136 -10.22 -2.01 -15.36
CA ARG A 136 -11.47 -1.94 -16.12
C ARG A 136 -12.15 -3.31 -16.12
N PRO A 137 -13.48 -3.36 -15.97
CA PRO A 137 -14.22 -4.62 -16.08
C PRO A 137 -14.39 -5.12 -17.52
N PHE A 138 -13.83 -4.42 -18.51
CA PHE A 138 -13.90 -4.74 -19.95
C PHE A 138 -12.68 -4.21 -20.69
N ASN A 139 -12.39 -4.77 -21.86
CA ASN A 139 -11.30 -4.34 -22.74
C ASN A 139 -11.86 -3.55 -23.94
N ILE A 140 -11.45 -2.30 -24.09
CA ILE A 140 -11.92 -1.42 -25.17
C ILE A 140 -11.43 -1.83 -26.56
N PHE A 141 -10.40 -2.70 -26.65
CA PHE A 141 -9.75 -3.05 -27.92
C PHE A 141 -10.30 -4.31 -28.57
N ASP A 142 -11.04 -5.14 -27.85
CA ASP A 142 -11.57 -6.42 -28.37
C ASP A 142 -13.09 -6.44 -28.53
N GLY A 143 -13.77 -5.34 -28.18
CA GLY A 143 -15.23 -5.25 -28.27
C GLY A 143 -15.97 -6.12 -27.25
N SER A 144 -15.30 -6.53 -26.17
CA SER A 144 -15.92 -7.24 -25.05
C SER A 144 -17.12 -6.47 -24.49
N GLU A 145 -18.18 -7.20 -24.13
CA GLU A 145 -19.35 -6.60 -23.49
C GLU A 145 -18.94 -5.93 -22.17
N VAL A 146 -19.53 -4.76 -21.90
CA VAL A 146 -19.35 -4.07 -20.63
C VAL A 146 -20.12 -4.85 -19.56
N ILE A 147 -19.40 -5.66 -18.79
CA ILE A 147 -19.96 -6.37 -17.64
C ILE A 147 -19.92 -5.43 -16.44
N GLU A 148 -21.05 -5.28 -15.74
CA GLU A 148 -21.08 -4.52 -14.50
C GLU A 148 -20.23 -5.25 -13.44
N ALA A 149 -19.19 -4.59 -12.94
CA ALA A 149 -18.34 -5.16 -11.90
C ALA A 149 -19.18 -5.44 -10.64
N PRO A 150 -19.03 -6.60 -9.98
CA PRO A 150 -19.65 -6.84 -8.69
C PRO A 150 -19.35 -5.68 -7.73
N PRO A 151 -20.31 -5.24 -6.89
CA PRO A 151 -20.13 -4.05 -6.04
C PRO A 151 -18.86 -4.04 -5.19
N GLY A 152 -18.32 -5.22 -4.86
CA GLY A 152 -17.08 -5.40 -4.10
C GLY A 152 -15.77 -5.19 -4.87
N LEU A 153 -15.78 -5.42 -6.18
CA LEU A 153 -14.60 -5.36 -7.05
C LEU A 153 -14.50 -4.01 -7.79
N ASN A 154 -15.43 -3.10 -7.53
CA ASN A 154 -15.44 -1.79 -8.15
C ASN A 154 -14.42 -0.84 -7.48
N TYR A 155 -13.26 -0.64 -8.11
CA TYR A 155 -12.22 0.27 -7.63
C TYR A 155 -12.67 1.75 -7.58
N TYR A 156 -13.61 2.17 -8.42
CA TYR A 156 -14.18 3.52 -8.38
C TYR A 156 -14.98 3.80 -7.10
N ARG A 157 -15.52 2.76 -6.46
CA ARG A 157 -16.13 2.85 -5.12
C ARG A 157 -15.07 3.07 -4.04
N ARG A 158 -13.86 2.52 -4.22
CA ARG A 158 -12.80 2.52 -3.21
C ARG A 158 -11.94 3.78 -3.25
N GLY A 159 -11.51 4.24 -4.43
CA GLY A 159 -10.46 5.26 -4.54
C GLY A 159 -10.92 6.73 -4.59
N GLY A 160 -12.21 6.99 -4.80
CA GLY A 160 -12.78 8.35 -4.88
C GLY A 160 -13.21 8.95 -3.54
N ARG A 161 -12.54 8.60 -2.42
CA ARG A 161 -12.96 8.95 -1.06
C ARG A 161 -12.62 10.40 -0.69
N PRO A 162 -13.34 11.04 0.25
CA PRO A 162 -13.03 12.40 0.70
C PRO A 162 -11.74 12.54 1.52
N ASN A 163 -11.14 11.44 1.96
CA ASN A 163 -9.89 11.40 2.69
C ASN A 163 -9.13 10.10 2.44
N GLU A 164 -7.82 10.15 2.63
CA GLU A 164 -6.95 8.99 2.77
C GLU A 164 -6.61 8.78 4.25
N LEU A 165 -6.68 7.55 4.72
CA LEU A 165 -6.46 7.22 6.13
C LEU A 165 -5.20 6.37 6.27
N PHE A 166 -4.35 6.77 7.22
CA PHE A 166 -3.09 6.10 7.53
C PHE A 166 -2.99 5.85 9.03
N TYR A 167 -2.50 4.66 9.39
CA TYR A 167 -1.87 4.48 10.70
C TYR A 167 -0.47 5.09 10.66
N VAL A 168 -0.08 5.78 11.72
CA VAL A 168 1.23 6.41 11.84
C VAL A 168 2.09 5.57 12.78
N SER A 169 3.33 5.31 12.39
CA SER A 169 4.32 4.53 13.13
C SER A 169 5.72 5.10 12.86
N ASP A 170 6.71 4.62 13.58
CA ASP A 170 8.13 4.73 13.22
C ASP A 170 8.68 3.42 12.62
N PHE A 171 9.99 3.36 12.39
CA PHE A 171 10.69 2.15 11.93
C PHE A 171 10.52 0.98 12.92
N ALA A 172 10.60 1.22 14.23
CA ALA A 172 10.50 0.16 15.23
C ALA A 172 9.11 -0.48 15.24
N GLY A 173 8.05 0.31 15.09
CA GLY A 173 6.68 -0.18 14.96
C GLY A 173 6.48 -0.98 13.67
N LEU A 174 6.96 -0.50 12.52
CA LEU A 174 6.90 -1.25 11.25
C LEU A 174 7.68 -2.57 11.34
N TRP A 175 8.90 -2.54 11.88
CA TRP A 175 9.72 -3.73 12.10
C TRP A 175 8.96 -4.76 12.95
N ALA A 176 8.40 -4.33 14.09
CA ALA A 176 7.64 -5.21 14.98
C ALA A 176 6.42 -5.85 14.29
N MET A 177 5.70 -5.08 13.47
CA MET A 177 4.59 -5.60 12.66
C MET A 177 5.05 -6.66 11.65
N CYS A 178 6.17 -6.41 10.96
CA CYS A 178 6.76 -7.36 10.01
C CYS A 178 7.28 -8.63 10.67
N GLN A 179 7.93 -8.54 11.83
CA GLN A 179 8.38 -9.73 12.58
C GLN A 179 7.19 -10.60 12.99
N GLN A 180 6.09 -9.98 13.44
CA GLN A 180 4.88 -10.72 13.78
C GLN A 180 4.27 -11.41 12.56
N LEU A 181 4.25 -10.78 11.39
CA LEU A 181 3.79 -11.41 10.15
C LEU A 181 4.58 -12.70 9.87
N LEU A 182 5.92 -12.65 9.96
CA LEU A 182 6.80 -13.81 9.73
C LEU A 182 6.56 -14.95 10.73
N THR A 183 6.15 -14.66 11.97
CA THR A 183 5.81 -15.72 12.95
C THR A 183 4.51 -16.47 12.63
N VAL A 184 3.59 -15.85 11.87
CA VAL A 184 2.26 -16.42 11.55
C VAL A 184 2.25 -17.12 10.19
N VAL A 185 3.16 -16.75 9.29
CA VAL A 185 3.30 -17.36 7.97
C VAL A 185 4.68 -18.04 7.87
N PRO A 186 4.82 -19.29 8.37
CA PRO A 186 6.12 -19.94 8.56
C PRO A 186 6.87 -20.31 7.26
N ASN A 187 6.33 -20.02 6.08
CA ASN A 187 6.95 -20.28 4.78
C ASN A 187 7.49 -19.00 4.09
N LEU A 188 7.70 -17.91 4.83
CA LEU A 188 8.20 -16.62 4.31
C LEU A 188 9.71 -16.39 4.52
N ALA A 189 10.45 -17.38 5.06
CA ALA A 189 11.90 -17.32 5.28
C ALA A 189 12.69 -17.99 4.15
#